data_AF-A0A8H6W158-F1
#
_entry.id   AF-A0A8H6W158-F1
#
_cell.length_a   1.000
_cell.length_b   1.000
_cell.length_c   1.000
_cell.angle_alpha   90.00
_cell.angle_beta   90.00
_cell.angle_gamma   90.00
#
_symmetry.space_group_name_H-M   'P 1'
#
loop_
_entity.id
_entity.type
_entity.pdbx_description
1 polymer ?
#
loop_
_entity_poly.entity_id
_entity_poly.type
_entity_poly.pdbx_seq_one_letter_code
_entity_poly.pdbx_strand_id
1 'polypeptide(L)'
;MSTPGYAHLLAHLHQRKDKKTLPLSTIQAATAHHLATLSPLPTPLAAIILSSPLFTAQPLTNEKLQTLFTAFRHATHIRFRDAQKIDEKRSFVDATFARALRTRIALWSNAVLKGIKGGQPLLRLACCGGLLAGLEDLKAAEKIEVDRSQIEDEVVISVAEVMDSSTSSWEAEFQSAGDIDPISLALIFASHSLVLVARKRLKALPLAVLLDLLTFTIASAFASGTFVNASTLRKINGSPLMQSIAPLAKLTALVTSVLCESLSNESVVSSLATLQVFLAMSKTIETDWQHTSLVGDDLTLVWNNLKTFLFAHIMIAEATLSALVYIPEPPSSIPLTVLHTLHHLSFVVSQFGGLSTAAQPGFAELRKTFYLALDLIAAGTASDTFVKELVGHTSGDLAKTAYELTCIEQLVPVLTDDCIRSDAIPLALPFLSVSTHRESYESAHSLILAVFAAHADHAQTQPSDGDGQGFVVRMIPFYAQCLLENSVDGRLSTAQLRLAYSSLVRCATAKDDTIALYCIEVLDRMIQELSGTSVDSYASDRVHRLHLTLISIVPAVPLKLLPRILERVGQILLKAGGDEIRKKELHDATFVEISERIGDVQKPVAMKWWYGLGLDQRRDSQIAAL
;
A
#
# COMPACT_ATOMS: atom_id res chain seq x y z
N MET A 1 -36.23 42.59 11.94
CA MET A 1 -37.49 41.85 12.10
C MET A 1 -37.20 40.37 11.88
N SER A 2 -37.54 39.49 12.83
CA SER A 2 -37.37 38.04 12.66
C SER A 2 -38.25 37.55 11.52
N THR A 3 -37.67 36.91 10.50
CA THR A 3 -38.45 36.30 9.43
C THR A 3 -39.32 35.18 10.03
N PRO A 4 -40.54 34.92 9.49
CA PRO A 4 -41.39 33.85 9.99
C PRO A 4 -40.65 32.50 10.06
N GLY A 5 -39.80 32.18 9.08
CA GLY A 5 -39.00 30.96 9.08
C GLY A 5 -38.08 30.80 10.30
N TYR A 6 -37.51 31.89 10.82
CA TYR A 6 -36.68 31.84 12.02
C TYR A 6 -37.47 31.44 13.26
N ALA A 7 -38.68 32.00 13.43
CA ALA A 7 -39.57 31.62 14.55
C ALA A 7 -40.00 30.14 14.47
N HIS A 8 -40.25 29.63 13.25
CA HIS A 8 -40.57 28.21 13.05
C HIS A 8 -39.38 27.31 13.41
N LEU A 9 -38.16 27.66 12.98
CA LEU A 9 -36.96 26.92 13.35
C LEU A 9 -36.80 26.88 14.88
N LEU A 10 -36.91 28.01 15.57
CA LEU A 10 -36.81 28.06 17.03
C LEU A 10 -37.89 27.21 17.72
N ALA A 11 -39.12 27.26 17.22
CA ALA A 11 -40.20 26.43 17.76
C ALA A 11 -39.88 24.93 17.66
N HIS A 12 -39.29 24.48 16.55
CA HIS A 12 -38.88 23.10 16.37
C HIS A 12 -37.65 22.73 17.20
N LEU A 13 -36.67 23.64 17.36
CA LEU A 13 -35.52 23.41 18.22
C LEU A 13 -35.93 23.30 19.71
N HIS A 14 -37.01 23.93 20.15
CA HIS A 14 -37.51 23.83 21.52
C HIS A 14 -38.52 22.68 21.74
N GLN A 15 -39.03 22.06 20.68
CA GLN A 15 -40.02 20.98 20.81
C GLN A 15 -39.37 19.68 21.33
N ARG A 16 -40.01 19.07 22.33
CA ARG A 16 -39.72 17.69 22.77
C ARG A 16 -40.40 16.68 21.82
N LYS A 17 -39.90 15.42 21.84
CA LYS A 17 -40.17 14.31 20.89
C LYS A 17 -41.64 14.05 20.51
N ASP A 18 -42.63 14.56 21.24
CA ASP A 18 -44.04 14.12 21.13
C ASP A 18 -44.86 14.79 20.00
N LYS A 19 -44.27 15.71 19.22
CA LYS A 19 -44.95 16.37 18.09
C LYS A 19 -44.29 16.01 16.77
N LYS A 20 -45.08 16.04 15.67
CA LYS A 20 -44.58 15.86 14.29
C LYS A 20 -43.39 16.80 14.04
N THR A 21 -42.18 16.27 14.15
CA THR A 21 -40.95 17.00 13.90
C THR A 21 -40.77 17.17 12.39
N LEU A 22 -40.21 18.31 11.97
CA LEU A 22 -39.78 18.47 10.59
C LEU A 22 -38.71 17.44 10.24
N PRO A 23 -38.61 17.02 8.97
CA PRO A 23 -37.49 16.20 8.51
C PRO A 23 -36.14 16.86 8.87
N LEU A 24 -35.16 16.07 9.32
CA LEU A 24 -33.84 16.58 9.72
C LEU A 24 -33.16 17.39 8.61
N SER A 25 -33.35 17.00 7.35
CA SER A 25 -32.87 17.75 6.18
C SER A 25 -33.45 19.17 6.09
N THR A 26 -34.71 19.38 6.48
CA THR A 26 -35.33 20.71 6.53
C THR A 26 -34.74 21.55 7.66
N ILE A 27 -34.52 20.93 8.83
CA ILE A 27 -33.90 21.58 9.98
C ILE A 27 -32.45 21.95 9.66
N GLN A 28 -31.71 21.08 8.97
CA GLN A 28 -30.35 21.33 8.48
C GLN A 28 -30.31 22.57 7.58
N ALA A 29 -31.16 22.63 6.55
CA ALA A 29 -31.19 23.73 5.60
C ALA A 29 -31.58 25.06 6.26
N ALA A 30 -32.61 25.04 7.12
CA ALA A 30 -33.05 26.22 7.87
C ALA A 30 -31.96 26.71 8.83
N THR A 31 -31.28 25.79 9.51
CA THR A 31 -30.16 26.10 10.41
C THR A 31 -29.01 26.74 9.64
N ALA A 32 -28.58 26.16 8.53
CA ALA A 32 -27.51 26.70 7.70
C ALA A 32 -27.83 28.13 7.20
N HIS A 33 -29.06 28.33 6.70
CA HIS A 33 -29.51 29.63 6.21
C HIS A 33 -29.54 30.69 7.31
N HIS A 34 -30.15 30.40 8.45
CA HIS A 34 -30.28 31.38 9.53
C HIS A 34 -28.96 31.66 10.25
N LEU A 35 -28.08 30.67 10.42
CA LEU A 35 -26.73 30.90 10.95
C LEU A 35 -25.91 31.86 10.06
N ALA A 36 -26.07 31.78 8.74
CA ALA A 36 -25.33 32.63 7.79
C ALA A 36 -25.87 34.07 7.70
N THR A 37 -27.20 34.23 7.84
CA THR A 37 -27.91 35.49 7.51
C THR A 37 -28.28 36.36 8.71
N LEU A 38 -28.30 35.82 9.94
CA LEU A 38 -28.67 36.59 11.13
C LEU A 38 -27.73 37.76 11.43
N SER A 39 -28.33 38.89 11.82
CA SER A 39 -27.67 40.14 12.20
C SER A 39 -28.28 40.65 13.52
N PRO A 40 -27.50 41.15 14.50
CA PRO A 40 -26.09 41.53 14.38
C PRO A 40 -25.09 40.36 14.38
N LEU A 41 -25.29 39.30 15.16
CA LEU A 41 -24.42 38.11 15.18
C LEU A 41 -25.21 36.82 15.49
N PRO A 42 -24.82 35.66 14.92
CA PRO A 42 -25.54 34.39 15.08
C PRO A 42 -25.29 33.67 16.42
N THR A 43 -24.52 34.26 17.34
CA THR A 43 -24.13 33.67 18.63
C THR A 43 -25.31 33.07 19.41
N PRO A 44 -26.46 33.76 19.59
CA PRO A 44 -27.58 33.19 20.33
C PRO A 44 -28.21 31.98 19.63
N LEU A 45 -28.29 31.99 18.30
CA LEU A 45 -28.84 30.85 17.56
C LEU A 45 -27.92 29.63 17.69
N ALA A 46 -26.60 29.81 17.57
CA ALA A 46 -25.65 28.73 17.76
C ALA A 46 -25.79 28.08 19.16
N ALA A 47 -25.94 28.89 20.21
CA ALA A 47 -26.20 28.40 21.57
C ALA A 47 -27.54 27.65 21.68
N ILE A 48 -28.62 28.20 21.09
CA ILE A 48 -29.94 27.55 21.09
C ILE A 48 -29.89 26.20 20.39
N ILE A 49 -29.25 26.10 19.22
CA ILE A 49 -29.09 24.83 18.49
C ILE A 49 -28.39 23.78 19.36
N LEU A 50 -27.32 24.18 20.04
CA LEU A 50 -26.53 23.27 20.86
C LEU A 50 -27.26 22.81 22.12
N SER A 51 -28.06 23.69 22.73
CA SER A 51 -28.93 23.38 23.88
C SER A 51 -30.25 22.71 23.51
N SER A 52 -30.55 22.58 22.22
CA SER A 52 -31.85 22.14 21.71
C SER A 52 -32.15 20.71 22.17
N PRO A 53 -33.31 20.46 22.80
CA PRO A 53 -33.80 19.11 23.10
C PRO A 53 -33.80 18.17 21.89
N LEU A 54 -33.90 18.67 20.66
CA LEU A 54 -33.83 17.85 19.46
C LEU A 54 -32.48 17.10 19.36
N PHE A 55 -31.40 17.82 19.65
CA PHE A 55 -30.03 17.32 19.54
C PHE A 55 -29.50 16.77 20.86
N THR A 56 -29.98 17.25 22.01
CA THR A 56 -29.57 16.74 23.33
C THR A 56 -30.38 15.54 23.82
N ALA A 57 -31.57 15.28 23.28
CA ALA A 57 -32.37 14.13 23.69
C ALA A 57 -31.76 12.80 23.23
N GLN A 58 -31.53 11.91 24.19
CA GLN A 58 -31.03 10.55 24.00
C GLN A 58 -32.07 9.65 23.28
N PRO A 59 -31.62 8.67 22.48
CA PRO A 59 -30.23 8.44 22.09
C PRO A 59 -29.74 9.48 21.06
N LEU A 60 -28.46 9.84 21.17
CA LEU A 60 -27.77 10.66 20.19
C LEU A 60 -27.37 9.80 19.00
N THR A 61 -27.86 10.13 17.80
CA THR A 61 -27.64 9.32 16.60
C THR A 61 -26.62 9.98 15.68
N ASN A 62 -25.93 9.16 14.86
CA ASN A 62 -25.04 9.67 13.81
C ASN A 62 -25.75 10.66 12.87
N GLU A 63 -26.99 10.38 12.49
CA GLU A 63 -27.79 11.26 11.61
C GLU A 63 -28.01 12.66 12.20
N LYS A 64 -28.33 12.77 13.49
CA LYS A 64 -28.48 14.06 14.18
C LYS A 64 -27.18 14.86 14.18
N LEU A 65 -26.05 14.20 14.46
CA LEU A 65 -24.74 14.84 14.47
C LEU A 65 -24.30 15.25 13.05
N GLN A 66 -24.57 14.40 12.06
CA GLN A 66 -24.28 14.69 10.66
C GLN A 66 -25.11 15.87 10.13
N THR A 67 -26.36 15.98 10.59
CA THR A 67 -27.25 17.13 10.33
C THR A 67 -26.59 18.42 10.83
N LEU A 68 -26.07 18.44 12.07
CA LEU A 68 -25.35 19.59 12.62
C LEU A 68 -24.07 19.88 11.85
N PHE A 69 -23.21 18.88 11.66
CA PHE A 69 -21.96 19.02 10.92
C PHE A 69 -22.20 19.65 9.53
N THR A 70 -23.17 19.12 8.79
CA THR A 70 -23.48 19.61 7.44
C THR A 70 -24.13 21.00 7.47
N ALA A 71 -24.99 21.29 8.45
CA ALA A 71 -25.60 22.62 8.58
C ALA A 71 -24.55 23.72 8.82
N PHE A 72 -23.59 23.47 9.71
CA PHE A 72 -22.52 24.44 10.01
C PHE A 72 -21.55 24.57 8.83
N ARG A 73 -21.22 23.48 8.13
CA ARG A 73 -20.44 23.52 6.87
C ARG A 73 -21.13 24.37 5.81
N HIS A 74 -22.42 24.15 5.57
CA HIS A 74 -23.20 24.91 4.58
C HIS A 74 -23.40 26.38 4.98
N ALA A 75 -23.54 26.67 6.27
CA ALA A 75 -23.64 28.05 6.76
C ALA A 75 -22.41 28.88 6.36
N THR A 76 -21.22 28.29 6.39
CA THR A 76 -19.96 28.94 5.96
C THR A 76 -20.02 29.35 4.49
N HIS A 77 -20.48 28.44 3.62
CA HIS A 77 -20.63 28.70 2.17
C HIS A 77 -21.67 29.76 1.87
N ILE A 78 -22.83 29.70 2.52
CA ILE A 78 -23.89 30.71 2.36
C ILE A 78 -23.38 32.07 2.83
N ARG A 79 -22.70 32.12 3.99
CA ARG A 79 -22.13 33.35 4.53
C ARG A 79 -21.10 33.96 3.59
N PHE A 80 -20.24 33.13 3.01
CA PHE A 80 -19.26 33.55 2.03
C PHE A 80 -19.91 34.20 0.80
N ARG A 81 -20.88 33.51 0.19
CA ARG A 81 -21.62 34.01 -0.98
C ARG A 81 -22.35 35.33 -0.69
N ASP A 82 -22.98 35.44 0.47
CA ASP A 82 -23.68 36.67 0.87
C ASP A 82 -22.69 37.82 1.08
N ALA A 83 -21.54 37.55 1.71
CA ALA A 83 -20.49 38.53 1.90
C ALA A 83 -19.88 38.99 0.56
N GLN A 84 -19.72 38.09 -0.41
CA GLN A 84 -19.25 38.39 -1.76
C GLN A 84 -20.23 39.26 -2.54
N LYS A 85 -21.53 38.92 -2.52
CA LYS A 85 -22.60 39.73 -3.14
C LYS A 85 -22.66 41.15 -2.57
N ILE A 86 -22.34 41.32 -1.30
CA ILE A 86 -22.25 42.65 -0.68
C ILE A 86 -21.05 43.42 -1.23
N ASP A 87 -19.90 42.76 -1.46
CA ASP A 87 -18.72 43.41 -2.04
C ASP A 87 -18.94 43.79 -3.50
N GLU A 88 -19.63 42.96 -4.28
CA GLU A 88 -19.99 43.26 -5.68
C GLU A 88 -20.89 44.49 -5.82
N LYS A 89 -21.73 44.77 -4.81
CA LYS A 89 -22.68 45.89 -4.82
C LYS A 89 -22.11 47.18 -4.20
N ARG A 90 -20.90 47.15 -3.64
CA ARG A 90 -20.33 48.30 -2.94
C ARG A 90 -19.77 49.33 -3.91
N SER A 91 -20.00 50.60 -3.59
CA SER A 91 -19.31 51.71 -4.25
C SER A 91 -17.81 51.67 -3.92
N PHE A 92 -16.97 52.26 -4.77
CA PHE A 92 -15.53 52.35 -4.53
C PHE A 92 -15.18 52.99 -3.17
N VAL A 93 -15.94 54.03 -2.78
CA VAL A 93 -15.76 54.72 -1.50
C VAL A 93 -16.10 53.79 -0.33
N ASP A 94 -17.23 53.07 -0.40
CA ASP A 94 -17.63 52.10 0.64
C ASP A 94 -16.66 50.92 0.75
N ALA A 95 -16.11 50.48 -0.37
CA ALA A 95 -15.14 49.38 -0.42
C ALA A 95 -13.85 49.70 0.32
N THR A 96 -13.41 50.97 0.28
CA THR A 96 -12.15 51.42 0.93
C THR A 96 -12.24 51.35 2.46
N PHE A 97 -13.42 51.61 3.03
CA PHE A 97 -13.63 51.57 4.49
C PHE A 97 -14.22 50.24 4.98
N ALA A 98 -14.66 49.38 4.07
CA ALA A 98 -15.20 48.09 4.44
C ALA A 98 -14.12 47.11 4.92
N ARG A 99 -14.49 46.30 5.91
CA ARG A 99 -13.66 45.15 6.32
C ARG A 99 -13.53 44.18 5.15
N ALA A 100 -12.29 43.72 4.91
CA ALA A 100 -11.99 42.69 3.92
C ALA A 100 -12.87 41.45 4.12
N LEU A 101 -13.21 40.77 3.02
CA LEU A 101 -14.04 39.56 3.00
C LEU A 101 -13.56 38.51 4.03
N ARG A 102 -12.26 38.20 4.03
CA ARG A 102 -11.62 37.29 5.02
C ARG A 102 -11.92 37.68 6.47
N THR A 103 -11.86 38.98 6.79
CA THR A 103 -12.09 39.49 8.14
C THR A 103 -13.56 39.39 8.52
N ARG A 104 -14.48 39.61 7.58
CA ARG A 104 -15.92 39.44 7.81
C ARG A 104 -16.29 37.98 8.07
N ILE A 105 -15.67 37.04 7.35
CA ILE A 105 -15.86 35.61 7.58
C ILE A 105 -15.26 35.19 8.93
N ALA A 106 -14.03 35.63 9.25
CA ALA A 106 -13.40 35.36 10.54
C ALA A 106 -14.23 35.87 11.73
N LEU A 107 -14.79 37.08 11.62
CA LEU A 107 -15.64 37.64 12.67
C LEU A 107 -16.94 36.87 12.84
N TRP A 108 -17.55 36.44 11.73
CA TRP A 108 -18.75 35.61 11.77
C TRP A 108 -18.45 34.23 12.39
N SER A 109 -17.39 33.55 11.95
CA SER A 109 -17.04 32.22 12.46
C SER A 109 -16.70 32.28 13.94
N ASN A 110 -15.98 33.31 14.40
CA ASN A 110 -15.71 33.54 15.83
C ASN A 110 -16.99 33.82 16.63
N ALA A 111 -17.97 34.51 16.05
CA ALA A 111 -19.25 34.75 16.71
C ALA A 111 -20.10 33.47 16.81
N VAL A 112 -20.09 32.62 15.79
CA VAL A 112 -20.69 31.29 15.83
C VAL A 112 -20.00 30.44 16.90
N LEU A 113 -18.67 30.39 16.90
CA LEU A 113 -17.86 29.66 17.87
C LEU A 113 -18.20 30.05 19.31
N LYS A 114 -18.31 31.36 19.60
CA LYS A 114 -18.71 31.83 20.94
C LYS A 114 -20.06 31.28 21.41
N GLY A 115 -21.00 31.04 20.49
CA GLY A 115 -22.30 30.45 20.82
C GLY A 115 -22.24 28.94 20.99
N ILE A 116 -21.24 28.28 20.38
CA ILE A 116 -21.01 26.84 20.55
C ILE A 116 -20.34 26.54 21.90
N LYS A 117 -19.57 27.49 22.47
CA LYS A 117 -18.87 27.28 23.74
C LYS A 117 -19.82 26.93 24.88
N GLY A 118 -19.49 25.87 25.62
CA GLY A 118 -20.19 25.46 26.85
C GLY A 118 -21.33 24.46 26.68
N GLY A 119 -21.66 23.98 25.47
CA GLY A 119 -22.59 22.86 25.34
C GLY A 119 -21.91 21.49 25.37
N GLN A 120 -22.71 20.44 25.15
CA GLN A 120 -22.24 19.05 25.22
C GLN A 120 -21.05 18.82 24.26
N PRO A 121 -19.93 18.24 24.73
CA PRO A 121 -18.69 18.11 23.94
C PRO A 121 -18.89 17.49 22.54
N LEU A 122 -19.69 16.43 22.43
CA LEU A 122 -19.96 15.76 21.15
C LEU A 122 -20.75 16.64 20.16
N LEU A 123 -21.72 17.42 20.64
CA LEU A 123 -22.43 18.37 19.79
C LEU A 123 -21.51 19.52 19.36
N ARG A 124 -20.63 19.99 20.26
CA ARG A 124 -19.61 21.00 19.95
C ARG A 124 -18.66 20.50 18.88
N LEU A 125 -18.19 19.26 19.00
CA LEU A 125 -17.32 18.61 18.01
C LEU A 125 -17.99 18.58 16.63
N ALA A 126 -19.25 18.16 16.53
CA ALA A 126 -19.97 18.13 15.25
C ALA A 126 -20.11 19.54 14.64
N CYS A 127 -20.49 20.55 15.44
CA CYS A 127 -20.66 21.93 14.96
C CYS A 127 -19.33 22.58 14.55
N CYS A 128 -18.29 22.46 15.39
CA CYS A 128 -16.97 23.03 15.13
C CYS A 128 -16.27 22.31 13.97
N GLY A 129 -16.41 20.98 13.88
CA GLY A 129 -15.94 20.20 12.74
C GLY A 129 -16.58 20.62 11.43
N GLY A 130 -17.90 20.83 11.42
CA GLY A 130 -18.62 21.33 10.25
C GLY A 130 -18.16 22.74 9.84
N LEU A 131 -18.01 23.63 10.82
CA LEU A 131 -17.49 24.99 10.60
C LEU A 131 -16.07 24.96 10.03
N LEU A 132 -15.18 24.13 10.58
CA LEU A 132 -13.79 23.96 10.15
C LEU A 132 -13.71 23.40 8.72
N ALA A 133 -14.50 22.36 8.41
CA ALA A 133 -14.60 21.79 7.07
C ALA A 133 -15.10 22.83 6.05
N GLY A 134 -16.08 23.66 6.41
CA GLY A 134 -16.56 24.73 5.56
C GLY A 134 -15.48 25.79 5.27
N LEU A 135 -14.63 26.11 6.24
CA LEU A 135 -13.50 27.04 6.04
C LEU A 135 -12.40 26.41 5.16
N GLU A 136 -12.14 25.10 5.30
CA GLU A 136 -11.21 24.39 4.42
C GLU A 136 -11.73 24.35 2.98
N ASP A 137 -13.02 24.14 2.77
CA ASP A 137 -13.61 24.18 1.43
C ASP A 137 -13.38 25.54 0.75
N LEU A 138 -13.52 26.66 1.50
CA LEU A 138 -13.25 28.00 0.98
C LEU A 138 -11.76 28.21 0.67
N LYS A 139 -10.86 27.63 1.48
CA LYS A 139 -9.41 27.65 1.20
C LYS A 139 -9.09 26.91 -0.09
N ALA A 140 -9.69 25.73 -0.31
CA ALA A 140 -9.45 24.92 -1.50
C ALA A 140 -10.08 25.50 -2.77
N ALA A 141 -11.34 25.93 -2.71
CA ALA A 141 -12.08 26.40 -3.88
C ALA A 141 -11.79 27.85 -4.26
N GLU A 142 -11.71 28.74 -3.26
CA GLU A 142 -11.66 30.20 -3.46
C GLU A 142 -10.28 30.79 -3.10
N LYS A 143 -9.34 29.97 -2.61
CA LYS A 143 -8.01 30.39 -2.14
C LYS A 143 -8.07 31.43 -1.01
N ILE A 144 -9.14 31.41 -0.22
CA ILE A 144 -9.32 32.35 0.89
C ILE A 144 -8.84 31.70 2.18
N GLU A 145 -7.77 32.28 2.74
CA GLU A 145 -7.27 31.86 4.04
C GLU A 145 -7.90 32.70 5.17
N VAL A 146 -8.74 32.05 5.95
CA VAL A 146 -9.37 32.60 7.16
C VAL A 146 -8.64 32.03 8.37
N ASP A 147 -8.32 32.88 9.35
CA ASP A 147 -7.79 32.40 10.63
C ASP A 147 -8.81 31.48 11.30
N ARG A 148 -8.39 30.22 11.50
CA ARG A 148 -9.19 29.13 12.04
C ARG A 148 -8.64 28.59 13.36
N SER A 149 -7.63 29.23 13.92
CA SER A 149 -6.91 28.82 15.14
C SER A 149 -7.84 28.48 16.30
N GLN A 150 -8.80 29.36 16.62
CA GLN A 150 -9.73 29.18 17.73
C GLN A 150 -10.71 28.02 17.51
N ILE A 151 -11.05 27.72 16.25
CA ILE A 151 -11.94 26.62 15.91
C ILE A 151 -11.19 25.30 16.02
N GLU A 152 -9.93 25.25 15.57
CA GLU A 152 -9.05 24.10 15.76
C GLU A 152 -8.88 23.78 17.26
N ASP A 153 -8.66 24.80 18.10
CA ASP A 153 -8.55 24.63 19.55
C ASP A 153 -9.83 24.05 20.15
N GLU A 154 -11.00 24.56 19.76
CA GLU A 154 -12.27 24.03 20.27
C GLU A 154 -12.54 22.59 19.80
N VAL A 155 -12.14 22.22 18.58
CA VAL A 155 -12.22 20.82 18.11
C VAL A 155 -11.34 19.93 18.98
N VAL A 156 -10.10 20.33 19.26
CA VAL A 156 -9.17 19.58 20.11
C VAL A 156 -9.73 19.44 21.53
N ILE A 157 -10.19 20.54 22.13
CA ILE A 157 -10.80 20.54 23.48
C ILE A 157 -12.04 19.64 23.51
N SER A 158 -12.91 19.73 22.50
CA SER A 158 -14.12 18.91 22.44
C SER A 158 -13.80 17.42 22.35
N VAL A 159 -12.76 17.03 21.60
CA VAL A 159 -12.31 15.63 21.56
C VAL A 159 -11.75 15.19 22.91
N ALA A 160 -10.88 16.01 23.53
CA ALA A 160 -10.30 15.70 24.84
C ALA A 160 -11.40 15.48 25.90
N GLU A 161 -12.39 16.37 25.98
CA GLU A 161 -13.48 16.23 26.94
C GLU A 161 -14.34 14.98 26.70
N VAL A 162 -14.59 14.59 25.44
CA VAL A 162 -15.30 13.32 25.17
C VAL A 162 -14.45 12.12 25.59
N MET A 163 -13.14 12.14 25.32
CA MET A 163 -12.23 11.08 25.77
C MET A 163 -12.24 10.95 27.29
N ASP A 164 -12.13 12.07 28.02
CA ASP A 164 -12.17 12.07 29.49
C ASP A 164 -13.48 11.48 30.01
N SER A 165 -14.63 11.85 29.42
CA SER A 165 -15.93 11.29 29.80
C SER A 165 -16.06 9.79 29.54
N SER A 166 -15.37 9.25 28.54
CA SER A 166 -15.43 7.82 28.22
C SER A 166 -14.63 6.94 29.20
N THR A 167 -13.66 7.52 29.92
CA THR A 167 -12.85 6.76 30.88
C THR A 167 -13.57 6.48 32.21
N SER A 168 -14.68 7.17 32.50
CA SER A 168 -15.48 6.90 33.69
C SER A 168 -16.36 5.66 33.51
N SER A 169 -15.83 4.50 33.90
CA SER A 169 -16.45 3.16 33.87
C SER A 169 -17.93 3.11 34.31
N TRP A 170 -18.35 4.00 35.22
CA TRP A 170 -19.71 4.01 35.77
C TRP A 170 -20.81 4.33 34.74
N GLU A 171 -20.56 5.19 33.74
CA GLU A 171 -21.59 5.56 32.76
C GLU A 171 -21.88 4.44 31.74
N ALA A 172 -20.93 3.51 31.57
CA ALA A 172 -21.08 2.39 30.64
C ALA A 172 -22.14 1.37 31.09
N GLU A 173 -22.41 1.26 32.40
CA GLU A 173 -23.41 0.31 32.94
C GLU A 173 -24.86 0.69 32.59
N PHE A 174 -25.11 1.95 32.23
CA PHE A 174 -26.46 2.47 31.96
C PHE A 174 -26.79 2.60 30.48
N GLN A 175 -25.88 2.21 29.58
CA GLN A 175 -26.12 2.27 28.14
C GLN A 175 -26.94 1.07 27.65
N SER A 176 -27.95 1.32 26.82
CA SER A 176 -28.76 0.28 26.19
C SER A 176 -27.92 -0.58 25.26
N ALA A 177 -28.02 -1.91 25.42
CA ALA A 177 -27.38 -2.87 24.53
C ALA A 177 -27.92 -2.71 23.10
N GLY A 178 -27.15 -2.07 22.21
CA GLY A 178 -27.49 -1.92 20.79
C GLY A 178 -27.20 -0.56 20.17
N ASP A 179 -27.01 0.48 20.99
CA ASP A 179 -26.66 1.81 20.48
C ASP A 179 -25.15 1.93 20.21
N ILE A 180 -24.78 2.77 19.23
CA ILE A 180 -23.37 3.09 18.98
C ILE A 180 -22.87 3.91 20.17
N ASP A 181 -21.81 3.43 20.80
CA ASP A 181 -21.16 4.10 21.93
C ASP A 181 -20.84 5.58 21.57
N PRO A 182 -21.20 6.55 22.43
CA PRO A 182 -20.92 7.97 22.22
C PRO A 182 -19.47 8.29 21.82
N ILE A 183 -18.47 7.59 22.36
CA ILE A 183 -17.06 7.80 21.96
C ILE A 183 -16.83 7.40 20.50
N SER A 184 -17.44 6.31 20.04
CA SER A 184 -17.34 5.84 18.67
C SER A 184 -17.99 6.84 17.70
N LEU A 185 -19.13 7.42 18.08
CA LEU A 185 -19.72 8.54 17.33
C LEU A 185 -18.78 9.75 17.32
N ALA A 186 -18.19 10.12 18.45
CA ALA A 186 -17.24 11.23 18.53
C ALA A 186 -16.02 11.01 17.64
N LEU A 187 -15.47 9.80 17.61
CA LEU A 187 -14.33 9.46 16.77
C LEU A 187 -14.66 9.50 15.28
N ILE A 188 -15.89 9.15 14.88
CA ILE A 188 -16.35 9.40 13.50
C ILE A 188 -16.20 10.89 13.16
N PHE A 189 -16.72 11.80 13.98
CA PHE A 189 -16.62 13.25 13.70
C PHE A 189 -15.21 13.81 13.88
N ALA A 190 -14.44 13.29 14.83
CA ALA A 190 -13.04 13.61 15.02
C ALA A 190 -12.23 13.23 13.77
N SER A 191 -12.52 12.09 13.14
CA SER A 191 -11.81 11.63 11.93
C SER A 191 -11.99 12.56 10.72
N HIS A 192 -13.11 13.27 10.65
CA HIS A 192 -13.35 14.31 9.64
C HIS A 192 -12.71 15.65 10.02
N SER A 193 -12.57 15.94 11.31
CA SER A 193 -12.23 17.28 11.80
C SER A 193 -10.75 17.43 12.17
N LEU A 194 -10.18 16.47 12.90
CA LEU A 194 -8.78 16.49 13.36
C LEU A 194 -7.77 16.38 12.21
N VAL A 195 -8.15 15.75 11.09
CA VAL A 195 -7.31 15.74 9.88
C VAL A 195 -7.12 17.12 9.26
N LEU A 196 -7.97 18.10 9.62
CA LEU A 196 -7.88 19.50 9.21
C LEU A 196 -7.12 20.37 10.22
N VAL A 197 -6.90 19.87 11.44
CA VAL A 197 -6.24 20.59 12.54
C VAL A 197 -4.72 20.56 12.32
N ALA A 198 -4.05 21.68 12.62
CA ALA A 198 -2.60 21.74 12.55
C ALA A 198 -1.94 20.70 13.48
N ARG A 199 -0.94 19.95 12.97
CA ARG A 199 -0.22 18.90 13.72
C ARG A 199 0.27 19.34 15.11
N LYS A 200 0.73 20.59 15.23
CA LYS A 200 1.20 21.16 16.51
C LYS A 200 0.12 21.19 17.60
N ARG A 201 -1.15 21.41 17.22
CA ARG A 201 -2.27 21.43 18.16
C ARG A 201 -2.73 20.04 18.54
N LEU A 202 -2.59 19.06 17.65
CA LEU A 202 -2.91 17.65 17.96
C LEU A 202 -2.05 17.12 19.12
N LYS A 203 -0.82 17.62 19.30
CA LYS A 203 0.06 17.26 20.42
C LYS A 203 -0.50 17.63 21.80
N ALA A 204 -1.56 18.44 21.87
CA ALA A 204 -2.25 18.72 23.13
C ALA A 204 -3.18 17.57 23.58
N LEU A 205 -3.51 16.63 22.69
CA LEU A 205 -4.31 15.45 23.03
C LEU A 205 -3.41 14.35 23.65
N PRO A 206 -3.96 13.48 24.51
CA PRO A 206 -3.28 12.25 24.92
C PRO A 206 -3.27 11.27 23.74
N LEU A 207 -2.31 11.44 22.82
CA LEU A 207 -2.27 10.77 21.52
C LEU A 207 -2.25 9.24 21.61
N ALA A 208 -1.59 8.66 22.62
CA ALA A 208 -1.60 7.22 22.86
C ALA A 208 -3.01 6.70 23.16
N VAL A 209 -3.73 7.37 24.08
CA VAL A 209 -5.12 7.03 24.42
C VAL A 209 -6.04 7.20 23.20
N LEU A 210 -5.86 8.28 22.42
CA LEU A 210 -6.63 8.49 21.19
C LEU A 210 -6.37 7.38 20.18
N LEU A 211 -5.12 6.95 20.03
CA LEU A 211 -4.72 5.85 19.13
C LEU A 211 -5.37 4.52 19.55
N ASP A 212 -5.40 4.22 20.85
CA ASP A 212 -6.05 3.02 21.38
C ASP A 212 -7.56 3.03 21.12
N LEU A 213 -8.23 4.16 21.38
CA LEU A 213 -9.67 4.32 21.11
C LEU A 213 -9.99 4.20 19.61
N LEU A 214 -9.19 4.81 18.74
CA LEU A 214 -9.34 4.69 17.28
C LEU A 214 -9.14 3.25 16.81
N THR A 215 -8.14 2.56 17.36
CA THR A 215 -7.87 1.15 17.06
C THR A 215 -9.05 0.28 17.48
N PHE A 216 -9.57 0.49 18.69
CA PHE A 216 -10.73 -0.23 19.21
C PHE A 216 -11.99 0.01 18.36
N THR A 217 -12.24 1.26 17.94
CA THR A 217 -13.37 1.60 17.08
C THR A 217 -13.25 0.94 15.69
N ILE A 218 -12.06 0.93 15.09
CA ILE A 218 -11.83 0.22 13.82
C ILE A 218 -12.02 -1.28 13.99
N ALA A 219 -11.48 -1.88 15.06
CA ALA A 219 -11.66 -3.29 15.34
C ALA A 219 -13.14 -3.65 15.52
N SER A 220 -13.89 -2.83 16.25
CA SER A 220 -15.33 -2.99 16.44
C SER A 220 -16.11 -2.87 15.11
N ALA A 221 -15.72 -1.95 14.23
CA ALA A 221 -16.31 -1.80 12.90
C ALA A 221 -16.13 -3.06 12.03
N PHE A 222 -15.00 -3.75 12.18
CA PHE A 222 -14.72 -5.05 11.55
C PHE A 222 -15.15 -6.26 12.39
N ALA A 223 -15.95 -6.06 13.47
CA ALA A 223 -16.35 -7.14 14.38
C ALA A 223 -15.15 -8.01 14.83
N SER A 224 -14.00 -7.38 15.09
CA SER A 224 -12.74 -8.02 15.45
C SER A 224 -12.31 -9.14 14.49
N GLY A 225 -12.59 -8.98 13.19
CA GLY A 225 -12.24 -9.94 12.14
C GLY A 225 -13.31 -11.00 11.84
N THR A 226 -14.36 -11.12 12.65
CA THR A 226 -15.42 -12.15 12.50
C THR A 226 -16.47 -11.81 11.42
N PHE A 227 -16.16 -10.88 10.52
CA PHE A 227 -17.12 -10.36 9.55
C PHE A 227 -17.32 -11.24 8.31
N VAL A 228 -16.52 -12.30 8.13
CA VAL A 228 -16.67 -13.24 7.00
C VAL A 228 -17.98 -14.03 7.13
N ASN A 229 -18.53 -14.16 8.34
CA ASN A 229 -19.86 -14.73 8.57
C ASN A 229 -20.97 -13.81 8.01
N ALA A 230 -21.87 -14.37 7.18
CA ALA A 230 -22.96 -13.63 6.54
C ALA A 230 -23.88 -12.86 7.50
N SER A 231 -24.12 -13.37 8.72
CA SER A 231 -24.95 -12.69 9.73
C SER A 231 -24.26 -11.44 10.29
N THR A 232 -22.97 -11.56 10.64
CA THR A 232 -22.13 -10.45 11.10
C THR A 232 -21.94 -9.43 9.98
N LEU A 233 -21.68 -9.89 8.76
CA LEU A 233 -21.46 -9.06 7.58
C LEU A 233 -22.60 -8.07 7.33
N ARG A 234 -23.85 -8.56 7.33
CA ARG A 234 -25.03 -7.72 7.09
C ARG A 234 -25.23 -6.71 8.22
N LYS A 235 -24.94 -7.11 9.47
CA LYS A 235 -25.03 -6.23 10.64
C LYS A 235 -24.03 -5.07 10.54
N ILE A 236 -22.77 -5.33 10.18
CA ILE A 236 -21.74 -4.29 10.16
C ILE A 236 -21.83 -3.39 8.93
N ASN A 237 -22.29 -3.89 7.77
CA ASN A 237 -22.35 -3.08 6.54
C ASN A 237 -23.37 -1.93 6.62
N GLY A 238 -24.43 -2.08 7.44
CA GLY A 238 -25.36 -1.00 7.74
C GLY A 238 -24.87 -0.01 8.80
N SER A 239 -23.74 -0.30 9.46
CA SER A 239 -23.24 0.51 10.57
C SER A 239 -22.56 1.79 10.06
N PRO A 240 -22.83 2.96 10.68
CA PRO A 240 -22.09 4.20 10.45
C PRO A 240 -20.58 4.05 10.65
N LEU A 241 -20.15 3.11 11.48
CA LEU A 241 -18.74 2.81 11.70
C LEU A 241 -18.06 2.27 10.44
N MET A 242 -18.70 1.29 9.78
CA MET A 242 -18.15 0.71 8.56
C MET A 242 -18.02 1.76 7.45
N GLN A 243 -19.03 2.64 7.32
CA GLN A 243 -19.03 3.75 6.37
C GLN A 243 -17.91 4.79 6.66
N SER A 244 -17.40 4.80 7.90
CA SER A 244 -16.40 5.76 8.38
C SER A 244 -14.99 5.16 8.51
N ILE A 245 -14.74 3.92 8.05
CA ILE A 245 -13.41 3.30 8.18
C ILE A 245 -12.32 4.11 7.49
N ALA A 246 -12.55 4.60 6.27
CA ALA A 246 -11.55 5.37 5.53
C ALA A 246 -11.08 6.64 6.29
N PRO A 247 -11.97 7.53 6.76
CA PRO A 247 -11.54 8.68 7.55
C PRO A 247 -10.97 8.26 8.92
N LEU A 248 -11.51 7.23 9.58
CA LEU A 248 -10.96 6.71 10.84
C LEU A 248 -9.51 6.25 10.65
N ALA A 249 -9.22 5.41 9.66
CA ALA A 249 -7.87 4.94 9.35
C ALA A 249 -6.92 6.10 9.01
N LYS A 250 -7.41 7.12 8.28
CA LYS A 250 -6.63 8.33 7.99
C LYS A 250 -6.28 9.11 9.26
N LEU A 251 -7.22 9.22 10.20
CA LEU A 251 -6.95 9.85 11.48
C LEU A 251 -5.98 9.00 12.32
N THR A 252 -6.16 7.67 12.36
CA THR A 252 -5.24 6.75 13.05
C THR A 252 -3.82 6.93 12.52
N ALA A 253 -3.62 6.90 11.20
CA ALA A 253 -2.33 7.12 10.57
C ALA A 253 -1.73 8.51 10.89
N LEU A 254 -2.54 9.56 10.93
CA LEU A 254 -2.11 10.90 11.34
C LEU A 254 -1.68 10.95 12.80
N VAL A 255 -2.48 10.38 13.70
CA VAL A 255 -2.19 10.31 15.14
C VAL A 255 -0.90 9.53 15.38
N THR A 256 -0.74 8.37 14.74
CA THR A 256 0.49 7.57 14.78
C THR A 256 1.69 8.37 14.28
N SER A 257 1.57 9.06 13.14
CA SER A 257 2.65 9.90 12.61
C SER A 257 3.06 11.00 13.60
N VAL A 258 2.10 11.72 14.17
CA VAL A 258 2.37 12.80 15.14
C VAL A 258 2.93 12.26 16.47
N LEU A 259 2.47 11.08 16.90
CA LEU A 259 2.98 10.40 18.09
C LEU A 259 4.44 9.97 17.88
N CYS A 260 4.76 9.36 16.74
CA CYS A 260 6.13 8.94 16.40
C CYS A 260 7.08 10.11 16.11
N GLU A 261 6.60 11.30 15.74
CA GLU A 261 7.46 12.51 15.64
C GLU A 261 8.16 12.86 16.97
N SER A 262 7.62 12.41 18.11
CA SER A 262 8.26 12.60 19.42
C SER A 262 9.40 11.62 19.71
N LEU A 263 9.50 10.54 18.91
CA LEU A 263 10.47 9.45 19.08
C LEU A 263 10.52 8.88 20.51
N SER A 264 9.38 8.89 21.23
CA SER A 264 9.28 8.33 22.56
C SER A 264 9.10 6.81 22.51
N ASN A 265 9.56 6.09 23.54
CA ASN A 265 9.29 4.65 23.67
C ASN A 265 7.78 4.36 23.72
N GLU A 266 6.99 5.27 24.32
CA GLU A 266 5.54 5.20 24.33
C GLU A 266 4.96 5.16 22.90
N SER A 267 5.49 5.97 21.98
CA SER A 267 5.05 5.99 20.59
C SER A 267 5.20 4.63 19.88
N VAL A 268 6.31 3.95 20.14
CA VAL A 268 6.59 2.61 19.61
C VAL A 268 5.63 1.59 20.20
N VAL A 269 5.44 1.61 21.52
CA VAL A 269 4.57 0.65 22.22
C VAL A 269 3.13 0.78 21.76
N SER A 270 2.58 2.00 21.71
CA SER A 270 1.20 2.21 21.25
C SER A 270 1.03 1.86 19.77
N SER A 271 1.99 2.22 18.91
CA SER A 271 1.92 1.85 17.48
C SER A 271 1.99 0.35 17.26
N LEU A 272 2.84 -0.35 18.02
CA LEU A 272 2.92 -1.81 17.99
C LEU A 272 1.60 -2.45 18.47
N ALA A 273 1.02 -1.95 19.57
CA ALA A 273 -0.26 -2.44 20.08
C ALA A 273 -1.37 -2.29 19.02
N THR A 274 -1.45 -1.14 18.34
CA THR A 274 -2.37 -0.95 17.20
C THR A 274 -2.16 -2.00 16.12
N LEU A 275 -0.93 -2.21 15.66
CA LEU A 275 -0.63 -3.18 14.60
C LEU A 275 -0.91 -4.63 15.04
N GLN A 276 -0.71 -4.95 16.32
CA GLN A 276 -1.04 -6.27 16.87
C GLN A 276 -2.54 -6.56 16.86
N VAL A 277 -3.39 -5.54 17.05
CA VAL A 277 -4.85 -5.68 16.89
C VAL A 277 -5.21 -6.02 15.44
N PHE A 278 -4.56 -5.39 14.46
CA PHE A 278 -4.73 -5.75 13.05
C PHE A 278 -4.24 -7.16 12.73
N LEU A 279 -3.10 -7.58 13.28
CA LEU A 279 -2.59 -8.94 13.15
C LEU A 279 -3.55 -9.97 13.75
N ALA A 280 -4.15 -9.69 14.91
CA ALA A 280 -5.13 -10.55 15.53
C ALA A 280 -6.38 -10.69 14.64
N MET A 281 -6.90 -9.57 14.10
CA MET A 281 -8.02 -9.59 13.18
C MET A 281 -7.70 -10.35 11.89
N SER A 282 -6.51 -10.19 11.30
CA SER A 282 -6.13 -10.90 10.07
C SER A 282 -6.07 -12.42 10.27
N LYS A 283 -5.62 -12.88 11.45
CA LYS A 283 -5.65 -14.31 11.81
C LYS A 283 -7.07 -14.86 11.88
N THR A 284 -7.99 -14.12 12.50
CA THR A 284 -9.41 -14.49 12.55
C THR A 284 -10.03 -14.50 11.17
N ILE A 285 -9.78 -13.47 10.36
CA ILE A 285 -10.27 -13.36 8.98
C ILE A 285 -9.80 -14.55 8.14
N GLU A 286 -8.52 -14.89 8.21
CA GLU A 286 -7.98 -16.05 7.48
C GLU A 286 -8.66 -17.35 7.91
N THR A 287 -8.77 -17.58 9.23
CA THR A 287 -9.37 -18.80 9.77
C THR A 287 -10.82 -18.92 9.29
N ASP A 288 -11.60 -17.85 9.39
CA ASP A 288 -12.98 -17.83 8.91
C ASP A 288 -13.04 -18.02 7.39
N TRP A 289 -12.16 -17.38 6.62
CA TRP A 289 -12.11 -17.48 5.15
C TRP A 289 -11.94 -18.93 4.69
N GLN A 290 -11.04 -19.69 5.32
CA GLN A 290 -10.80 -21.10 4.99
C GLN A 290 -12.02 -22.00 5.26
N HIS A 291 -12.90 -21.61 6.19
CA HIS A 291 -14.08 -22.39 6.58
C HIS A 291 -15.37 -21.94 5.90
N THR A 292 -15.38 -20.81 5.19
CA THR A 292 -16.63 -20.21 4.73
C THR A 292 -16.99 -20.61 3.29
N SER A 293 -18.18 -21.20 3.13
CA SER A 293 -18.80 -21.45 1.82
C SER A 293 -19.70 -20.29 1.38
N LEU A 294 -19.14 -19.11 1.11
CA LEU A 294 -19.92 -17.96 0.62
C LEU A 294 -20.31 -18.14 -0.84
N VAL A 295 -21.53 -17.74 -1.19
CA VAL A 295 -22.05 -17.74 -2.57
C VAL A 295 -22.80 -16.43 -2.84
N GLY A 296 -22.70 -15.91 -4.06
CA GLY A 296 -23.50 -14.78 -4.54
C GLY A 296 -23.11 -13.43 -3.92
N ASP A 297 -24.11 -12.61 -3.59
CA ASP A 297 -23.94 -11.21 -3.16
C ASP A 297 -23.11 -11.07 -1.87
N ASP A 298 -23.20 -12.03 -0.95
CA ASP A 298 -22.43 -12.03 0.30
C ASP A 298 -20.91 -12.08 0.02
N LEU A 299 -20.47 -12.77 -1.03
CA LEU A 299 -19.04 -12.81 -1.42
C LEU A 299 -18.54 -11.43 -1.86
N THR A 300 -19.35 -10.68 -2.61
CA THR A 300 -19.00 -9.32 -3.06
C THR A 300 -18.88 -8.37 -1.87
N LEU A 301 -19.78 -8.49 -0.90
CA LEU A 301 -19.75 -7.70 0.33
C LEU A 301 -18.54 -8.04 1.20
N VAL A 302 -18.25 -9.33 1.42
CA VAL A 302 -17.04 -9.76 2.14
C VAL A 302 -15.79 -9.25 1.44
N TRP A 303 -15.72 -9.36 0.11
CA TRP A 303 -14.59 -8.86 -0.66
C TRP A 303 -14.38 -7.36 -0.49
N ASN A 304 -15.44 -6.55 -0.50
CA ASN A 304 -15.34 -5.12 -0.25
C ASN A 304 -14.82 -4.81 1.16
N ASN A 305 -15.22 -5.59 2.16
CA ASN A 305 -14.73 -5.42 3.53
C ASN A 305 -13.27 -5.86 3.68
N LEU A 306 -12.85 -6.95 3.03
CA LEU A 306 -11.44 -7.38 2.96
C LEU A 306 -10.55 -6.30 2.35
N LYS A 307 -10.97 -5.69 1.23
CA LYS A 307 -10.23 -4.57 0.62
C LYS A 307 -10.15 -3.37 1.56
N THR A 308 -11.27 -3.02 2.18
CA THR A 308 -11.33 -1.89 3.12
C THR A 308 -10.42 -2.13 4.33
N PHE A 309 -10.37 -3.37 4.84
CA PHE A 309 -9.47 -3.79 5.91
C PHE A 309 -8.00 -3.67 5.50
N LEU A 310 -7.65 -4.22 4.33
CA LEU A 310 -6.29 -4.13 3.78
C LEU A 310 -5.86 -2.67 3.62
N PHE A 311 -6.70 -1.81 3.04
CA PHE A 311 -6.37 -0.39 2.84
C PHE A 311 -6.21 0.37 4.17
N ALA A 312 -7.05 0.08 5.16
CA ALA A 312 -6.90 0.65 6.49
C ALA A 312 -5.58 0.22 7.14
N HIS A 313 -5.24 -1.07 7.06
CA HIS A 313 -3.98 -1.60 7.56
C HIS A 313 -2.77 -0.95 6.88
N ILE A 314 -2.74 -0.90 5.54
CA ILE A 314 -1.64 -0.32 4.77
C ILE A 314 -1.43 1.16 5.12
N MET A 315 -2.50 1.93 5.26
CA MET A 315 -2.42 3.35 5.61
C MET A 315 -1.80 3.58 7.00
N ILE A 316 -2.19 2.77 7.98
CA ILE A 316 -1.66 2.87 9.35
C ILE A 316 -0.21 2.35 9.40
N ALA A 317 0.05 1.19 8.80
CA ALA A 317 1.38 0.58 8.74
C ALA A 317 2.38 1.49 8.04
N GLU A 318 2.02 2.10 6.90
CA GLU A 318 2.89 3.04 6.18
C GLU A 318 3.30 4.22 7.07
N ALA A 319 2.34 4.82 7.79
CA ALA A 319 2.60 5.94 8.68
C ALA A 319 3.54 5.56 9.82
N THR A 320 3.37 4.38 10.41
CA THR A 320 4.26 3.84 11.45
C THR A 320 5.66 3.59 10.89
N LEU A 321 5.78 2.80 9.83
CA LEU A 321 7.07 2.40 9.25
C LEU A 321 7.85 3.62 8.74
N SER A 322 7.18 4.59 8.11
CA SER A 322 7.82 5.82 7.63
C SER A 322 8.46 6.63 8.75
N ALA A 323 7.90 6.58 9.97
CA ALA A 323 8.51 7.24 11.12
C ALA A 323 9.69 6.44 11.69
N LEU A 324 9.64 5.10 11.64
CA LEU A 324 10.69 4.22 12.15
C LEU A 324 11.98 4.29 11.34
N VAL A 325 11.94 4.64 10.05
CA VAL A 325 13.14 4.80 9.20
C VAL A 325 14.15 5.78 9.80
N TYR A 326 13.69 6.74 10.61
CA TYR A 326 14.54 7.74 11.22
C TYR A 326 15.13 7.31 12.58
N ILE A 327 14.81 6.10 13.05
CA ILE A 327 15.37 5.53 14.28
C ILE A 327 16.59 4.67 13.89
N PRO A 328 17.79 4.90 14.46
CA PRO A 328 19.01 4.16 14.10
C PRO A 328 18.91 2.64 14.29
N GLU A 329 18.16 2.20 15.29
CA GLU A 329 17.90 0.79 15.58
C GLU A 329 16.40 0.60 15.79
N PRO A 330 15.61 0.52 14.71
CA PRO A 330 14.18 0.39 14.82
C PRO A 330 13.83 -0.99 15.40
N PRO A 331 12.84 -1.08 16.32
CA PRO A 331 12.42 -2.35 16.88
C PRO A 331 11.83 -3.23 15.78
N SER A 332 12.39 -4.44 15.60
CA SER A 332 11.97 -5.38 14.56
C SER A 332 10.52 -5.86 14.72
N SER A 333 9.95 -5.78 15.93
CA SER A 333 8.58 -6.21 16.22
C SER A 333 7.52 -5.51 15.36
N ILE A 334 7.74 -4.23 15.01
CA ILE A 334 6.78 -3.48 14.18
C ILE A 334 6.77 -3.96 12.73
N PRO A 335 7.89 -3.94 11.97
CA PRO A 335 7.88 -4.44 10.59
C PRO A 335 7.51 -5.92 10.52
N LEU A 336 7.91 -6.75 11.51
CA LEU A 336 7.47 -8.14 11.59
C LEU A 336 5.94 -8.26 11.75
N THR A 337 5.32 -7.44 12.59
CA THR A 337 3.86 -7.44 12.76
C THR A 337 3.15 -7.06 11.46
N VAL A 338 3.69 -6.09 10.70
CA VAL A 338 3.15 -5.71 9.38
C VAL A 338 3.26 -6.87 8.39
N LEU A 339 4.44 -7.47 8.25
CA LEU A 339 4.65 -8.58 7.32
C LEU A 339 3.84 -9.81 7.69
N HIS A 340 3.68 -10.12 8.98
CA HIS A 340 2.81 -11.21 9.43
C HIS A 340 1.33 -10.91 9.15
N THR A 341 0.89 -9.66 9.30
CA THR A 341 -0.49 -9.26 8.94
C THR A 341 -0.73 -9.45 7.45
N LEU A 342 0.21 -9.02 6.61
CA LEU A 342 0.12 -9.21 5.15
C LEU A 342 0.23 -10.68 4.73
N HIS A 343 0.99 -11.50 5.45
CA HIS A 343 1.05 -12.95 5.24
C HIS A 343 -0.33 -13.60 5.46
N HIS A 344 -1.04 -13.25 6.54
CA HIS A 344 -2.42 -13.70 6.78
C HIS A 344 -3.43 -13.17 5.75
N LEU A 345 -3.12 -12.04 5.10
CA LEU A 345 -3.94 -11.45 4.03
C LEU A 345 -3.42 -11.77 2.62
N SER A 346 -2.48 -12.70 2.46
CA SER A 346 -1.83 -13.01 1.18
C SER A 346 -2.84 -13.39 0.08
N PHE A 347 -3.93 -14.08 0.43
CA PHE A 347 -5.03 -14.40 -0.49
C PHE A 347 -5.77 -13.17 -1.01
N VAL A 348 -5.78 -12.05 -0.26
CA VAL A 348 -6.31 -10.76 -0.70
C VAL A 348 -5.24 -10.01 -1.50
N VAL A 349 -4.00 -10.01 -1.03
CA VAL A 349 -2.84 -9.35 -1.67
C VAL A 349 -2.60 -9.86 -3.09
N SER A 350 -2.71 -11.18 -3.32
CA SER A 350 -2.52 -11.79 -4.64
C SER A 350 -3.52 -11.26 -5.68
N GLN A 351 -4.73 -10.86 -5.27
CA GLN A 351 -5.74 -10.28 -6.17
C GLN A 351 -5.39 -8.85 -6.63
N PHE A 352 -4.41 -8.20 -6.01
CA PHE A 352 -3.91 -6.88 -6.40
C PHE A 352 -2.64 -6.94 -7.29
N GLY A 353 -2.42 -8.08 -7.95
CA GLY A 353 -1.23 -8.34 -8.77
C GLY A 353 -0.04 -8.88 -7.98
N GLY A 354 -0.26 -9.28 -6.72
CA GLY A 354 0.80 -9.73 -5.83
C GLY A 354 1.75 -8.60 -5.43
N LEU A 355 2.95 -8.99 -4.98
CA LEU A 355 4.01 -8.07 -4.55
C LEU A 355 5.12 -7.94 -5.59
N SER A 356 5.18 -8.84 -6.57
CA SER A 356 6.21 -8.83 -7.62
C SER A 356 6.04 -7.64 -8.57
N THR A 357 7.14 -6.95 -8.88
CA THR A 357 7.17 -5.82 -9.82
C THR A 357 6.89 -6.20 -11.27
N ALA A 358 6.90 -7.50 -11.59
CA ALA A 358 6.76 -8.00 -12.96
C ALA A 358 5.29 -8.03 -13.46
N ALA A 359 4.30 -7.97 -12.56
CA ALA A 359 2.89 -8.17 -12.90
C ALA A 359 2.04 -6.91 -12.64
N GLN A 360 1.55 -6.27 -13.72
CA GLN A 360 0.57 -5.17 -13.74
C GLN A 360 0.91 -3.93 -12.86
N PRO A 361 0.24 -2.77 -13.07
CA PRO A 361 0.33 -1.68 -12.11
C PRO A 361 -0.39 -2.07 -10.81
N GLY A 362 0.28 -2.83 -9.94
CA GLY A 362 -0.23 -3.21 -8.63
C GLY A 362 -0.38 -2.00 -7.68
N PHE A 363 -1.10 -2.20 -6.58
CA PHE A 363 -1.34 -1.18 -5.54
C PHE A 363 -0.01 -0.63 -4.99
N ALA A 364 0.34 0.61 -5.36
CA ALA A 364 1.66 1.17 -5.15
C ALA A 364 1.99 1.36 -3.66
N GLU A 365 0.99 1.78 -2.88
CA GLU A 365 1.09 1.98 -1.44
C GLU A 365 1.32 0.65 -0.70
N LEU A 366 0.67 -0.44 -1.12
CA LEU A 366 0.93 -1.78 -0.59
C LEU A 366 2.39 -2.19 -0.82
N ARG A 367 2.90 -2.04 -2.04
CA ARG A 367 4.31 -2.37 -2.36
C ARG A 367 5.26 -1.50 -1.55
N LYS A 368 5.01 -0.20 -1.47
CA LYS A 368 5.82 0.72 -0.66
C LYS A 368 5.88 0.26 0.80
N THR A 369 4.73 -0.02 1.42
CA THR A 369 4.65 -0.49 2.81
C THR A 369 5.33 -1.84 3.02
N PHE A 370 5.16 -2.77 2.08
CA PHE A 370 5.79 -4.09 2.11
C PHE A 370 7.33 -4.00 2.04
N TYR A 371 7.87 -3.31 1.03
CA TYR A 371 9.32 -3.17 0.88
C TYR A 371 9.93 -2.35 2.01
N LEU A 372 9.24 -1.31 2.50
CA LEU A 372 9.70 -0.55 3.65
C LEU A 372 9.82 -1.41 4.93
N ALA A 373 8.89 -2.34 5.13
CA ALA A 373 8.98 -3.28 6.25
C ALA A 373 10.16 -4.26 6.10
N LEU A 374 10.41 -4.75 4.88
CA LEU A 374 11.56 -5.61 4.58
C LEU A 374 12.89 -4.87 4.76
N ASP A 375 13.00 -3.64 4.28
CA ASP A 375 14.20 -2.81 4.42
C ASP A 375 14.57 -2.61 5.91
N LEU A 376 13.57 -2.35 6.76
CA LEU A 376 13.76 -2.20 8.20
C LEU A 376 14.19 -3.50 8.88
N ILE A 377 13.72 -4.65 8.42
CA ILE A 377 14.17 -5.96 8.92
C ILE A 377 15.59 -6.27 8.43
N ALA A 378 15.87 -5.98 7.16
CA ALA A 378 17.17 -6.20 6.55
C ALA A 378 18.28 -5.37 7.18
N ALA A 379 17.96 -4.17 7.68
CA ALA A 379 18.86 -3.34 8.45
C ALA A 379 19.14 -3.90 9.87
N GLY A 380 18.28 -4.78 10.38
CA GLY A 380 18.41 -5.40 11.71
C GLY A 380 18.96 -6.84 11.66
N THR A 381 18.79 -7.57 12.77
CA THR A 381 19.26 -8.97 12.91
C THR A 381 18.13 -9.99 12.83
N ALA A 382 16.91 -9.56 12.49
CA ALA A 382 15.70 -10.40 12.58
C ALA A 382 15.40 -11.20 11.30
N SER A 383 16.14 -10.99 10.20
CA SER A 383 15.89 -11.58 8.88
C SER A 383 15.84 -13.10 8.91
N ASP A 384 16.87 -13.75 9.47
CA ASP A 384 16.96 -15.22 9.56
C ASP A 384 15.82 -15.82 10.39
N THR A 385 15.50 -15.21 11.54
CA THR A 385 14.41 -15.66 12.41
C THR A 385 13.07 -15.55 11.69
N PHE A 386 12.84 -14.44 10.99
CA PHE A 386 11.63 -14.22 10.22
C PHE A 386 11.46 -15.25 9.09
N VAL A 387 12.51 -15.55 8.34
CA VAL A 387 12.44 -16.57 7.27
C VAL A 387 12.12 -17.95 7.84
N LYS A 388 12.75 -18.34 8.96
CA LYS A 388 12.47 -19.61 9.63
C LYS A 388 11.03 -19.68 10.14
N GLU A 389 10.49 -18.59 10.66
CA GLU A 389 9.09 -18.49 11.04
C GLU A 389 8.16 -18.68 9.85
N LEU A 390 8.41 -18.01 8.72
CA LEU A 390 7.60 -18.15 7.50
C LEU A 390 7.56 -19.60 7.00
N VAL A 391 8.73 -20.21 6.84
CA VAL A 391 8.88 -21.59 6.32
C VAL A 391 8.25 -22.62 7.28
N GLY A 392 8.26 -22.36 8.59
CA GLY A 392 7.64 -23.25 9.58
C GLY A 392 6.12 -23.37 9.48
N HIS A 393 5.44 -22.45 8.78
CA HIS A 393 3.97 -22.37 8.70
C HIS A 393 3.39 -22.75 7.32
N THR A 394 4.15 -23.43 6.46
CA THR A 394 3.70 -23.79 5.10
C THR A 394 2.37 -24.56 5.15
N SER A 395 1.29 -23.89 4.71
CA SER A 395 -0.10 -24.34 4.86
C SER A 395 -0.66 -24.99 3.59
N GLY A 396 0.16 -25.19 2.57
CA GLY A 396 -0.28 -25.64 1.24
C GLY A 396 -1.01 -24.54 0.43
N ASP A 397 -1.23 -23.36 1.01
CA ASP A 397 -1.77 -22.20 0.33
C ASP A 397 -0.72 -21.59 -0.62
N LEU A 398 -1.05 -21.59 -1.91
CA LEU A 398 -0.18 -21.11 -2.98
C LEU A 398 0.03 -19.59 -2.93
N ALA A 399 -0.97 -18.82 -2.47
CA ALA A 399 -0.85 -17.37 -2.33
C ALA A 399 0.11 -17.02 -1.18
N LYS A 400 0.02 -17.74 -0.06
CA LYS A 400 1.00 -17.64 1.03
C LYS A 400 2.39 -18.03 0.58
N THR A 401 2.51 -19.13 -0.13
CA THR A 401 3.83 -19.59 -0.60
C THR A 401 4.47 -18.56 -1.55
N ALA A 402 3.69 -17.95 -2.44
CA ALA A 402 4.20 -16.86 -3.29
C ALA A 402 4.65 -15.63 -2.48
N TYR A 403 3.86 -15.25 -1.46
CA TYR A 403 4.20 -14.18 -0.53
C TYR A 403 5.51 -14.47 0.23
N GLU A 404 5.65 -15.69 0.77
CA GLU A 404 6.85 -16.14 1.49
C GLU A 404 8.09 -16.10 0.59
N LEU A 405 8.00 -16.69 -0.62
CA LEU A 405 9.08 -16.67 -1.60
C LEU A 405 9.51 -15.23 -1.94
N THR A 406 8.54 -14.33 -2.10
CA THR A 406 8.83 -12.90 -2.36
C THR A 406 9.52 -12.23 -1.18
N CYS A 407 9.12 -12.50 0.07
CA CYS A 407 9.80 -11.96 1.24
C CYS A 407 11.26 -12.43 1.30
N ILE A 408 11.47 -13.74 1.11
CA ILE A 408 12.80 -14.34 1.19
C ILE A 408 13.69 -13.81 0.07
N GLU A 409 13.17 -13.69 -1.15
CA GLU A 409 13.91 -13.14 -2.31
C GLU A 409 14.57 -11.80 -1.98
N GLN A 410 13.83 -10.87 -1.36
CA GLN A 410 14.32 -9.55 -1.03
C GLN A 410 15.33 -9.55 0.14
N LEU A 411 15.24 -10.54 1.03
CA LEU A 411 16.11 -10.67 2.20
C LEU A 411 17.40 -11.43 1.90
N VAL A 412 17.49 -12.17 0.80
CA VAL A 412 18.69 -12.96 0.41
C VAL A 412 20.02 -12.24 0.68
N PRO A 413 20.22 -10.95 0.33
CA PRO A 413 21.51 -10.27 0.53
C PRO A 413 21.97 -10.17 1.99
N VAL A 414 21.07 -10.34 2.96
CA VAL A 414 21.35 -10.23 4.40
C VAL A 414 21.14 -11.54 5.17
N LEU A 415 20.70 -12.61 4.51
CA LEU A 415 20.50 -13.91 5.14
C LEU A 415 21.82 -14.67 5.28
N THR A 416 21.89 -15.55 6.27
CA THR A 416 23.03 -16.48 6.39
C THR A 416 22.95 -17.61 5.35
N ASP A 417 24.12 -18.10 4.92
CA ASP A 417 24.24 -19.26 4.01
C ASP A 417 23.50 -20.49 4.53
N ASP A 418 23.46 -20.67 5.85
CA ASP A 418 22.74 -21.76 6.48
C ASP A 418 21.23 -21.58 6.31
N CYS A 419 20.68 -20.40 6.59
CA CYS A 419 19.25 -20.12 6.39
C CYS A 419 18.83 -20.27 4.91
N ILE A 420 19.65 -19.78 3.97
CA ILE A 420 19.38 -19.94 2.54
C ILE A 420 19.33 -21.44 2.17
N ARG A 421 20.25 -22.24 2.69
CA ARG A 421 20.37 -23.66 2.37
C ARG A 421 19.31 -24.54 3.03
N SER A 422 19.02 -24.31 4.32
CA SER A 422 18.10 -25.13 5.10
C SER A 422 16.63 -24.75 4.93
N ASP A 423 16.35 -23.47 4.68
CA ASP A 423 14.98 -22.94 4.75
C ASP A 423 14.53 -22.38 3.40
N ALA A 424 15.29 -21.44 2.80
CA ALA A 424 14.86 -20.74 1.59
C ALA A 424 14.78 -21.63 0.34
N ILE A 425 15.86 -22.36 0.02
CA ILE A 425 15.92 -23.19 -1.19
C ILE A 425 14.88 -24.32 -1.15
N PRO A 426 14.74 -25.09 -0.04
CA PRO A 426 13.74 -26.15 0.04
C PRO A 426 12.31 -25.66 -0.22
N LEU A 427 11.97 -24.43 0.18
CA LEU A 427 10.65 -23.84 -0.11
C LEU A 427 10.44 -23.61 -1.61
N ALA A 428 11.46 -23.16 -2.35
CA ALA A 428 11.34 -22.89 -3.79
C ALA A 428 11.30 -24.14 -4.67
N LEU A 429 12.04 -25.20 -4.31
CA LEU A 429 12.25 -26.37 -5.15
C LEU A 429 10.96 -26.98 -5.75
N PRO A 430 9.85 -27.16 -5.00
CA PRO A 430 8.61 -27.75 -5.55
C PRO A 430 7.99 -26.93 -6.68
N PHE A 431 8.26 -25.62 -6.71
CA PHE A 431 7.62 -24.68 -7.64
C PHE A 431 8.45 -24.39 -8.87
N LEU A 432 9.72 -24.81 -8.93
CA LEU A 432 10.60 -24.54 -10.08
C LEU A 432 10.19 -25.31 -11.36
N SER A 433 9.43 -26.38 -11.24
CA SER A 433 9.00 -27.21 -12.37
C SER A 433 7.49 -27.14 -12.63
N VAL A 434 6.73 -26.51 -11.72
CA VAL A 434 5.25 -26.53 -11.71
C VAL A 434 4.72 -25.13 -11.99
N SER A 435 4.28 -24.89 -13.23
CA SER A 435 3.75 -23.60 -13.68
C SER A 435 2.24 -23.44 -13.46
N THR A 436 1.59 -24.32 -12.68
CA THR A 436 0.13 -24.27 -12.46
C THR A 436 -0.29 -23.02 -11.70
N HIS A 437 0.53 -22.58 -10.73
CA HIS A 437 0.36 -21.33 -10.02
C HIS A 437 1.46 -20.35 -10.43
N ARG A 438 1.13 -19.44 -11.34
CA ARG A 438 2.10 -18.56 -12.00
C ARG A 438 2.92 -17.74 -11.00
N GLU A 439 2.29 -17.22 -9.95
CA GLU A 439 2.93 -16.34 -8.98
C GLU A 439 4.00 -17.08 -8.16
N SER A 440 3.68 -18.27 -7.63
CA SER A 440 4.64 -19.09 -6.86
C SER A 440 5.78 -19.59 -7.76
N TYR A 441 5.45 -19.97 -9.00
CA TYR A 441 6.42 -20.39 -10.01
C TYR A 441 7.44 -19.28 -10.31
N GLU A 442 6.97 -18.06 -10.60
CA GLU A 442 7.84 -16.93 -10.89
C GLU A 442 8.62 -16.46 -9.67
N SER A 443 8.01 -16.47 -8.48
CA SER A 443 8.67 -16.10 -7.22
C SER A 443 9.76 -17.10 -6.84
N ALA A 444 9.55 -18.40 -7.08
CA ALA A 444 10.56 -19.43 -6.83
C ALA A 444 11.80 -19.25 -7.73
N HIS A 445 11.59 -18.97 -9.02
CA HIS A 445 12.69 -18.64 -9.92
C HIS A 445 13.40 -17.36 -9.49
N SER A 446 12.65 -16.32 -9.11
CA SER A 446 13.22 -15.03 -8.66
C SER A 446 14.07 -15.19 -7.42
N LEU A 447 13.63 -15.98 -6.43
CA LEU A 447 14.42 -16.33 -5.25
C LEU A 447 15.76 -17.00 -5.61
N ILE A 448 15.76 -18.00 -6.49
CA ILE A 448 17.01 -18.66 -6.90
C ILE A 448 17.95 -17.68 -7.63
N LEU A 449 17.41 -16.77 -8.43
CA LEU A 449 18.22 -15.73 -9.09
C LEU A 449 18.79 -14.71 -8.09
N ALA A 450 18.03 -14.34 -7.06
CA ALA A 450 18.52 -13.50 -5.97
C ALA A 450 19.68 -14.18 -5.23
N VAL A 451 19.58 -15.50 -4.95
CA VAL A 451 20.68 -16.29 -4.36
C VAL A 451 21.93 -16.22 -5.23
N PHE A 452 21.81 -16.43 -6.54
CA PHE A 452 22.95 -16.34 -7.45
C PHE A 452 23.54 -14.92 -7.55
N ALA A 453 22.69 -13.88 -7.55
CA ALA A 453 23.15 -12.50 -7.59
C ALA A 453 23.98 -12.15 -6.33
N ALA A 454 23.44 -12.41 -5.14
CA ALA A 454 24.13 -12.12 -3.88
C ALA A 454 25.48 -12.84 -3.79
N HIS A 455 25.54 -14.12 -4.18
CA HIS A 455 26.79 -14.89 -4.11
C HIS A 455 27.83 -14.49 -5.17
N ALA A 456 27.39 -13.95 -6.31
CA ALA A 456 28.30 -13.39 -7.32
C ALA A 456 28.93 -12.09 -6.82
N ASP A 457 28.17 -11.24 -6.13
CA ASP A 457 28.65 -9.97 -5.59
C ASP A 457 29.60 -10.17 -4.39
N HIS A 458 29.32 -11.13 -3.52
CA HIS A 458 30.22 -11.50 -2.41
C HIS A 458 31.56 -12.08 -2.89
N ALA A 459 31.58 -12.80 -4.02
CA ALA A 459 32.82 -13.34 -4.58
C ALA A 459 33.83 -12.25 -4.97
N GLN A 460 33.35 -11.05 -5.31
CA GLN A 460 34.20 -9.93 -5.72
C GLN A 460 34.80 -9.17 -4.54
N THR A 461 34.13 -9.20 -3.39
CA THR A 461 34.46 -8.33 -2.24
C THR A 461 35.32 -9.02 -1.19
N GLN A 462 35.23 -10.34 -1.03
CA GLN A 462 36.05 -11.09 -0.07
C GLN A 462 36.60 -12.40 -0.68
N PRO A 463 37.93 -12.58 -0.77
CA PRO A 463 38.51 -13.88 -1.08
C PRO A 463 38.22 -14.84 0.09
N SER A 464 37.38 -15.83 -0.16
CA SER A 464 36.82 -16.72 0.86
C SER A 464 37.74 -17.87 1.22
N ASP A 465 38.21 -17.88 2.47
CA ASP A 465 38.64 -19.08 3.20
C ASP A 465 37.42 -19.71 3.90
N GLY A 466 36.70 -20.66 3.28
CA GLY A 466 35.63 -21.39 3.99
C GLY A 466 34.61 -22.17 3.14
N ASP A 467 34.21 -23.33 3.67
CA ASP A 467 33.30 -24.39 3.14
C ASP A 467 31.89 -23.91 2.72
N GLY A 468 31.49 -22.70 3.09
CA GLY A 468 30.15 -22.13 2.83
C GLY A 468 29.80 -21.95 1.36
N GLN A 469 30.75 -21.57 0.50
CA GLN A 469 30.45 -21.27 -0.91
C GLN A 469 30.12 -22.52 -1.76
N GLY A 470 30.40 -23.72 -1.24
CA GLY A 470 30.26 -24.95 -2.01
C GLY A 470 28.82 -25.30 -2.41
N PHE A 471 27.81 -24.87 -1.64
CA PHE A 471 26.43 -25.30 -1.93
C PHE A 471 25.83 -24.63 -3.17
N VAL A 472 26.10 -23.33 -3.40
CA VAL A 472 25.62 -22.63 -4.59
C VAL A 472 26.23 -23.20 -5.85
N VAL A 473 27.53 -23.50 -5.82
CA VAL A 473 28.24 -24.21 -6.88
C VAL A 473 27.58 -25.55 -7.21
N ARG A 474 27.20 -26.32 -6.18
CA ARG A 474 26.48 -27.60 -6.35
C ARG A 474 25.07 -27.45 -6.93
N MET A 475 24.43 -26.28 -6.78
CA MET A 475 23.08 -26.02 -7.30
C MET A 475 23.07 -25.63 -8.79
N ILE A 476 24.17 -25.10 -9.32
CA ILE A 476 24.26 -24.61 -10.71
C ILE A 476 23.86 -25.68 -11.75
N PRO A 477 24.38 -26.92 -11.70
CA PRO A 477 24.00 -27.95 -12.67
C PRO A 477 22.50 -28.28 -12.67
N PHE A 478 21.93 -28.40 -11.48
CA PHE A 478 20.50 -28.64 -11.30
C PHE A 478 19.68 -27.49 -11.91
N TYR A 479 20.01 -26.24 -11.60
CA TYR A 479 19.23 -25.10 -12.09
C TYR A 479 19.42 -24.85 -13.59
N ALA A 480 20.61 -25.12 -14.15
CA ALA A 480 20.83 -25.09 -15.60
C ALA A 480 19.85 -26.02 -16.33
N GLN A 481 19.76 -27.26 -15.86
CA GLN A 481 18.84 -28.26 -16.42
C GLN A 481 17.38 -27.82 -16.22
N CYS A 482 17.04 -27.33 -15.03
CA CYS A 482 15.71 -26.80 -14.73
C CYS A 482 15.28 -25.68 -15.70
N LEU A 483 16.15 -24.71 -15.98
CA LEU A 483 15.84 -23.63 -16.94
C LEU A 483 15.62 -24.17 -18.36
N LEU A 484 16.42 -25.15 -18.78
CA LEU A 484 16.25 -25.77 -20.10
C LEU A 484 14.94 -26.55 -20.20
N GLU A 485 14.53 -27.26 -19.16
CA GLU A 485 13.22 -27.92 -19.10
C GLU A 485 12.07 -26.91 -19.12
N ASN A 486 12.28 -25.75 -18.50
CA ASN A 486 11.33 -24.63 -18.47
C ASN A 486 11.34 -23.74 -19.72
N SER A 487 12.13 -24.07 -20.75
CA SER A 487 12.20 -23.32 -22.01
C SER A 487 11.05 -23.62 -22.99
N VAL A 488 10.17 -24.57 -22.67
CA VAL A 488 8.98 -24.89 -23.48
C VAL A 488 7.93 -23.77 -23.40
N ASP A 489 6.95 -23.78 -24.31
CA ASP A 489 5.86 -22.79 -24.31
C ASP A 489 4.95 -22.95 -23.09
N GLY A 490 4.38 -21.83 -22.61
CA GLY A 490 3.55 -21.78 -21.40
C GLY A 490 4.32 -21.74 -20.07
N ARG A 491 5.66 -21.89 -20.09
CA ARG A 491 6.52 -21.81 -18.91
C ARG A 491 7.24 -20.45 -18.82
N LEU A 492 8.55 -20.39 -18.59
CA LEU A 492 9.28 -19.12 -18.59
C LEU A 492 9.07 -18.43 -19.94
N SER A 493 8.88 -17.11 -19.94
CA SER A 493 8.94 -16.34 -21.19
C SER A 493 10.37 -16.30 -21.73
N THR A 494 10.55 -15.96 -23.01
CA THR A 494 11.88 -15.79 -23.61
C THR A 494 12.72 -14.77 -22.84
N ALA A 495 12.12 -13.65 -22.41
CA ALA A 495 12.82 -12.64 -21.61
C ALA A 495 13.26 -13.18 -20.23
N GLN A 496 12.36 -13.89 -19.54
CA GLN A 496 12.67 -14.51 -18.24
C GLN A 496 13.77 -15.57 -18.36
N LEU A 497 13.71 -16.43 -19.38
CA LEU A 497 14.72 -17.46 -19.62
C LEU A 497 16.10 -16.85 -19.90
N ARG A 498 16.17 -15.83 -20.77
CA ARG A 498 17.40 -15.10 -21.08
C ARG A 498 18.02 -14.48 -19.83
N LEU A 499 17.22 -13.79 -19.02
CA LEU A 499 17.65 -13.16 -17.77
C LEU A 499 18.15 -14.20 -16.77
N ALA A 500 17.38 -15.27 -16.57
CA ALA A 500 17.68 -16.32 -15.61
C ALA A 500 18.98 -17.07 -15.95
N TYR A 501 19.14 -17.47 -17.21
CA TYR A 501 20.31 -18.22 -17.65
C TYR A 501 21.57 -17.34 -17.67
N SER A 502 21.46 -16.07 -18.05
CA SER A 502 22.57 -15.11 -17.99
C SER A 502 23.03 -14.87 -16.54
N SER A 503 22.08 -14.74 -15.61
CA SER A 503 22.38 -14.60 -14.17
C SER A 503 23.06 -15.85 -13.60
N LEU A 504 22.62 -17.05 -14.00
CA LEU A 504 23.26 -18.33 -13.66
C LEU A 504 24.71 -18.39 -14.15
N VAL A 505 24.96 -18.06 -15.43
CA VAL A 505 26.32 -18.09 -16.01
C VAL A 505 27.22 -17.03 -15.37
N ARG A 506 26.68 -15.86 -15.02
CA ARG A 506 27.42 -14.82 -14.29
C ARG A 506 27.87 -15.31 -12.92
N CYS A 507 26.97 -15.95 -12.17
CA CYS A 507 27.32 -16.57 -10.89
C CYS A 507 28.34 -17.69 -11.06
N ALA A 508 28.19 -18.55 -12.06
CA ALA A 508 29.16 -19.61 -12.36
C ALA A 508 30.55 -19.02 -12.65
N THR A 509 30.62 -17.98 -13.49
CA THR A 509 31.86 -17.29 -13.87
C THR A 509 32.54 -16.63 -12.68
N ALA A 510 31.78 -16.06 -11.74
CA ALA A 510 32.33 -15.47 -10.52
C ALA A 510 32.97 -16.51 -9.57
N LYS A 511 32.67 -17.81 -9.75
CA LYS A 511 33.17 -18.89 -8.91
C LYS A 511 34.23 -19.76 -9.60
N ASP A 512 33.95 -20.22 -10.82
CA ASP A 512 34.83 -21.14 -11.56
C ASP A 512 34.54 -21.12 -13.08
N ASP A 513 35.58 -20.84 -13.89
CA ASP A 513 35.55 -20.91 -15.35
C ASP A 513 35.03 -22.27 -15.87
N THR A 514 35.31 -23.37 -15.15
CA THR A 514 34.88 -24.72 -15.55
C THR A 514 33.37 -24.93 -15.41
N ILE A 515 32.75 -24.34 -14.39
CA ILE A 515 31.29 -24.40 -14.18
C ILE A 515 30.58 -23.51 -15.20
N ALA A 516 31.14 -22.33 -15.50
CA ALA A 516 30.63 -21.48 -16.57
C ALA A 516 30.66 -22.22 -17.92
N LEU A 517 31.76 -22.93 -18.20
CA LEU A 517 31.87 -23.78 -19.37
C LEU A 517 30.83 -24.91 -19.39
N TYR A 518 30.60 -25.56 -18.25
CA TYR A 518 29.54 -26.57 -18.14
C TYR A 518 28.16 -26.02 -18.53
N CYS A 519 27.78 -24.84 -18.03
CA CYS A 519 26.50 -24.20 -18.39
C CYS A 519 26.40 -23.96 -19.91
N ILE A 520 27.47 -23.47 -20.53
CA ILE A 520 27.55 -23.26 -21.97
C ILE A 520 27.35 -24.57 -22.73
N GLU A 521 28.04 -25.63 -22.35
CA GLU A 521 28.00 -26.92 -23.03
C GLU A 521 26.65 -27.61 -22.89
N VAL A 522 25.97 -27.47 -21.75
CA VAL A 522 24.64 -28.02 -21.52
C VAL A 522 23.58 -27.30 -22.35
N LEU A 523 23.63 -25.96 -22.43
CA LEU A 523 22.76 -25.18 -23.31
C LEU A 523 22.98 -25.55 -24.79
N ASP A 524 24.24 -25.63 -25.21
CA ASP A 524 24.57 -25.94 -26.60
C ASP A 524 24.14 -27.36 -27.00
N ARG A 525 24.31 -28.34 -26.10
CA ARG A 525 23.85 -29.71 -26.33
C ARG A 525 22.33 -29.77 -26.55
N MET A 526 21.55 -29.11 -25.68
CA MET A 526 20.10 -29.05 -25.83
C MET A 526 19.67 -28.40 -27.16
N ILE A 527 20.36 -27.34 -27.59
CA ILE A 527 20.13 -26.72 -28.91
C ILE A 527 20.37 -27.73 -30.05
N GLN A 528 21.48 -28.49 -29.99
CA GLN A 528 21.82 -29.49 -31.00
C GLN A 528 20.81 -30.65 -31.05
N GLU A 529 20.41 -31.17 -29.89
CA GLU A 529 19.43 -32.26 -29.77
C GLU A 529 18.06 -31.87 -30.37
N LEU A 530 17.58 -30.66 -30.07
CA LEU A 530 16.31 -30.15 -30.60
C LEU A 530 16.42 -29.78 -32.09
N SER A 531 17.57 -29.28 -32.55
CA SER A 531 17.78 -28.96 -33.97
C SER A 531 17.80 -30.22 -34.84
N GLY A 532 18.31 -31.34 -34.33
CA GLY A 532 18.33 -32.62 -35.05
C GLY A 532 16.96 -33.30 -35.18
N THR A 533 15.97 -32.87 -34.39
CA THR A 533 14.61 -33.45 -34.34
C THR A 533 13.55 -32.53 -34.96
N SER A 534 13.94 -31.36 -35.45
CA SER A 534 13.08 -30.25 -35.86
C SER A 534 12.34 -30.47 -37.21
N VAL A 535 11.31 -31.31 -37.21
CA VAL A 535 10.21 -31.24 -38.21
C VAL A 535 9.01 -30.46 -37.67
N ASP A 536 8.90 -30.33 -36.34
CA ASP A 536 7.76 -29.69 -35.66
C ASP A 536 7.98 -28.20 -35.39
N SER A 537 6.96 -27.37 -35.67
CA SER A 537 6.98 -25.91 -35.44
C SER A 537 7.33 -25.53 -33.99
N TYR A 538 6.82 -26.27 -33.00
CA TYR A 538 7.08 -26.01 -31.58
C TYR A 538 8.55 -26.23 -31.19
N ALA A 539 9.21 -27.23 -31.79
CA ALA A 539 10.63 -27.47 -31.55
C ALA A 539 11.48 -26.31 -32.12
N SER A 540 11.11 -25.81 -33.30
CA SER A 540 11.76 -24.66 -33.93
C SER A 540 11.65 -23.39 -33.08
N ASP A 541 10.49 -23.13 -32.47
CA ASP A 541 10.28 -21.98 -31.58
C ASP A 541 11.13 -22.08 -30.31
N ARG A 542 11.15 -23.27 -29.69
CA ARG A 542 12.00 -23.53 -28.52
C ARG A 542 13.48 -23.36 -28.84
N VAL A 543 13.95 -23.86 -29.98
CA VAL A 543 15.35 -23.70 -30.44
C VAL A 543 15.68 -22.22 -30.62
N HIS A 544 14.81 -21.44 -31.26
CA HIS A 544 15.00 -20.00 -31.42
C HIS A 544 15.14 -19.27 -30.07
N ARG A 545 14.29 -19.62 -29.09
CA ARG A 545 14.37 -19.08 -27.73
C ARG A 545 15.69 -19.43 -27.03
N LEU A 546 16.19 -20.65 -27.23
CA LEU A 546 17.49 -21.08 -26.70
C LEU A 546 18.66 -20.38 -27.40
N HIS A 547 18.59 -20.10 -28.70
CA HIS A 547 19.58 -19.27 -29.40
C HIS A 547 19.66 -17.86 -28.82
N LEU A 548 18.53 -17.20 -28.59
CA LEU A 548 18.49 -15.89 -27.93
C LEU A 548 19.07 -15.95 -26.50
N THR A 549 18.87 -17.08 -25.80
CA THR A 549 19.44 -17.33 -24.48
C THR A 549 20.96 -17.44 -24.56
N LEU A 550 21.51 -18.20 -25.53
CA LEU A 550 22.96 -18.31 -25.76
C LEU A 550 23.59 -16.95 -26.11
N ILE A 551 22.89 -16.10 -26.88
CA ILE A 551 23.35 -14.74 -27.16
C ILE A 551 23.39 -13.91 -25.86
N SER A 552 22.41 -14.07 -24.98
CA SER A 552 22.29 -13.28 -23.74
C SER A 552 23.31 -13.64 -22.66
N ILE A 553 24.05 -14.74 -22.80
CA ILE A 553 25.14 -15.10 -21.88
C ILE A 553 26.48 -14.47 -22.30
N VAL A 554 26.59 -13.86 -23.49
CA VAL A 554 27.84 -13.25 -24.01
C VAL A 554 28.48 -12.26 -23.03
N PRO A 555 27.74 -11.36 -22.35
CA PRO A 555 28.36 -10.45 -21.39
C PRO A 555 28.80 -11.14 -20.09
N ALA A 556 28.18 -12.28 -19.76
CA ALA A 556 28.38 -12.98 -18.51
C ALA A 556 29.59 -13.92 -18.50
N VAL A 557 30.18 -14.23 -19.66
CA VAL A 557 31.29 -15.19 -19.78
C VAL A 557 32.67 -14.54 -19.61
N PRO A 558 33.64 -15.23 -18.99
CA PRO A 558 34.98 -14.68 -18.81
C PRO A 558 35.70 -14.55 -20.15
N LEU A 559 36.70 -13.65 -20.23
CA LEU A 559 37.44 -13.35 -21.45
C LEU A 559 38.02 -14.61 -22.13
N LYS A 560 38.41 -15.62 -21.35
CA LYS A 560 38.95 -16.89 -21.87
C LYS A 560 37.92 -17.73 -22.64
N LEU A 561 36.64 -17.65 -22.25
CA LEU A 561 35.55 -18.40 -22.87
C LEU A 561 34.83 -17.59 -23.96
N LEU A 562 34.99 -16.27 -23.96
CA LEU A 562 34.32 -15.36 -24.90
C LEU A 562 34.53 -15.73 -26.39
N PRO A 563 35.76 -16.01 -26.89
CA PRO A 563 35.94 -16.37 -28.30
C PRO A 563 35.14 -17.59 -28.74
N ARG A 564 35.08 -18.62 -27.88
CA ARG A 564 34.35 -19.87 -28.15
C ARG A 564 32.85 -19.62 -28.25
N ILE A 565 32.30 -18.78 -27.38
CA ILE A 565 30.89 -18.39 -27.41
C ILE A 565 30.56 -17.55 -28.65
N LEU A 566 31.39 -16.57 -28.98
CA LEU A 566 31.20 -15.73 -30.17
C LEU A 566 31.24 -16.56 -31.45
N GLU A 567 32.16 -17.52 -31.57
CA GLU A 567 32.18 -18.46 -32.69
C GLU A 567 30.85 -19.22 -32.80
N ARG A 568 30.30 -19.69 -31.68
CA ARG A 568 29.03 -20.41 -31.67
C ARG A 568 27.85 -19.52 -32.06
N VAL A 569 27.80 -18.29 -31.57
CA VAL A 569 26.80 -17.29 -31.99
C VAL A 569 26.91 -17.01 -33.49
N GLY A 570 28.14 -16.92 -34.03
CA GLY A 570 28.38 -16.75 -35.46
C GLY A 570 27.80 -17.90 -36.29
N GLN A 571 28.01 -19.14 -35.86
CA GLN A 571 27.44 -20.32 -36.52
C GLN A 571 25.90 -20.29 -36.52
N ILE A 572 25.27 -19.80 -35.46
CA ILE A 572 23.80 -19.64 -35.39
C ILE A 572 23.32 -18.59 -36.38
N LEU A 573 23.97 -17.42 -36.41
CA LEU A 573 23.59 -16.32 -37.32
C LEU A 573 23.75 -16.70 -38.80
N LEU A 574 24.76 -17.51 -39.13
CA LEU A 574 24.97 -18.02 -40.49
C LEU A 574 23.95 -19.10 -40.89
N LYS A 575 23.52 -19.94 -39.93
CA LYS A 575 22.58 -21.06 -40.17
C LYS A 575 21.10 -20.68 -40.13
N ALA A 576 20.73 -19.49 -39.66
CA ALA A 576 19.34 -19.05 -39.50
C ALA A 576 18.57 -18.81 -40.83
N GLY A 577 18.89 -19.52 -41.91
CA GLY A 577 18.23 -19.40 -43.21
C GLY A 577 16.79 -19.94 -43.18
N GLY A 578 15.83 -19.15 -43.66
CA GLY A 578 14.43 -19.57 -43.86
C GLY A 578 13.38 -18.64 -43.22
N ASP A 579 13.73 -17.92 -42.15
CA ASP A 579 12.84 -16.96 -41.47
C ASP A 579 13.59 -15.64 -41.20
N GLU A 580 13.39 -14.66 -42.08
CA GLU A 580 14.06 -13.35 -42.00
C GLU A 580 13.73 -12.58 -40.72
N ILE A 581 12.57 -12.83 -40.10
CA ILE A 581 12.17 -12.17 -38.85
C ILE A 581 13.03 -12.69 -37.70
N ARG A 582 13.14 -14.02 -37.56
CA ARG A 582 14.00 -14.65 -36.52
C ARG A 582 15.46 -14.28 -36.72
N LYS A 583 15.94 -14.31 -37.96
CA LYS A 583 17.31 -13.93 -38.30
C LYS A 583 17.61 -12.49 -37.87
N LYS A 584 16.70 -11.55 -38.17
CA LYS A 584 16.82 -10.17 -37.73
C LYS A 584 16.84 -10.06 -36.21
N GLU A 585 15.93 -10.75 -35.52
CA GLU A 585 15.86 -10.74 -34.06
C GLU A 585 17.16 -11.24 -33.40
N LEU A 586 17.75 -12.33 -33.91
CA LEU A 586 19.05 -12.84 -33.43
C LEU A 586 20.18 -11.83 -33.67
N HIS A 587 20.18 -11.16 -34.82
CA HIS A 587 21.19 -10.17 -35.18
C HIS A 587 21.09 -8.92 -34.29
N ASP A 588 19.87 -8.42 -34.09
CA ASP A 588 19.57 -7.27 -33.23
C ASP A 588 19.93 -7.59 -31.77
N ALA A 589 19.54 -8.77 -31.28
CA ALA A 589 19.90 -9.22 -29.93
C ALA A 589 21.42 -9.33 -29.74
N THR A 590 22.13 -9.91 -30.72
CA THR A 590 23.60 -10.03 -30.65
C THR A 590 24.27 -8.67 -30.62
N PHE A 591 23.79 -7.73 -31.44
CA PHE A 591 24.31 -6.38 -31.48
C PHE A 591 24.11 -5.67 -30.13
N VAL A 592 22.92 -5.77 -29.54
CA VAL A 592 22.62 -5.16 -28.22
C VAL A 592 23.55 -5.72 -27.13
N GLU A 593 23.71 -7.03 -27.04
CA GLU A 593 24.58 -7.63 -26.01
C GLU A 593 26.05 -7.20 -26.14
N ILE A 594 26.57 -7.09 -27.38
CA ILE A 594 27.96 -6.71 -27.63
C ILE A 594 28.19 -5.20 -27.49
N SER A 595 27.26 -4.37 -27.95
CA SER A 595 27.46 -2.92 -27.99
C SER A 595 27.14 -2.24 -26.66
N GLU A 596 26.10 -2.71 -25.96
CA GLU A 596 25.54 -2.04 -24.78
C GLU A 596 25.89 -2.73 -23.46
N ARG A 597 25.97 -4.07 -23.43
CA ARG A 597 26.01 -4.83 -22.17
C ARG A 597 27.36 -5.46 -21.83
N ILE A 598 28.25 -5.62 -22.80
CA ILE A 598 29.56 -6.21 -22.58
C ILE A 598 30.49 -5.27 -21.80
N GLY A 599 31.31 -5.82 -20.90
CA GLY A 599 32.27 -5.03 -20.12
C GLY A 599 33.44 -4.50 -20.97
N ASP A 600 34.06 -3.41 -20.53
CA ASP A 600 35.15 -2.73 -21.27
C ASP A 600 36.33 -3.65 -21.63
N VAL A 601 36.64 -4.62 -20.76
CA VAL A 601 37.73 -5.60 -20.97
C VAL A 601 37.42 -6.55 -22.14
N GLN A 602 36.15 -6.93 -22.30
CA GLN A 602 35.70 -7.87 -23.32
C GLN A 602 35.37 -7.17 -24.65
N LYS A 603 35.01 -5.88 -24.60
CA LYS A 603 34.50 -5.09 -25.73
C LYS A 603 35.41 -5.10 -26.97
N PRO A 604 36.76 -4.97 -26.87
CA PRO A 604 37.62 -5.00 -28.05
C PRO A 604 37.57 -6.35 -28.80
N VAL A 605 37.48 -7.46 -28.06
CA VAL A 605 37.41 -8.81 -28.64
C VAL A 605 36.08 -9.02 -29.34
N ALA A 606 34.97 -8.66 -28.67
CA ALA A 606 33.63 -8.83 -29.23
C ALA A 606 33.37 -7.92 -30.44
N MET A 607 33.80 -6.66 -30.40
CA MET A 607 33.66 -5.74 -31.53
C MET A 607 34.51 -6.18 -32.72
N LYS A 608 35.76 -6.63 -32.49
CA LYS A 608 36.60 -7.17 -33.57
C LYS A 608 35.95 -8.37 -34.25
N TRP A 609 35.36 -9.28 -33.46
CA TRP A 609 34.61 -10.41 -33.98
C TRP A 609 33.37 -9.97 -34.79
N TRP A 610 32.59 -9.02 -34.28
CA TRP A 610 31.39 -8.51 -34.95
C TRP A 610 31.70 -7.91 -36.32
N TYR A 611 32.75 -7.10 -36.43
CA TYR A 611 33.19 -6.55 -37.72
C TYR A 611 33.70 -7.63 -38.67
N GLY A 612 34.37 -8.66 -38.16
CA GLY A 612 34.79 -9.82 -38.94
C GLY A 612 33.60 -10.56 -39.56
N LEU A 613 32.57 -10.84 -38.75
CA LEU A 613 31.35 -11.54 -39.19
C LEU A 613 30.64 -10.81 -40.34
N GLY A 614 30.55 -9.47 -40.27
CA GLY A 614 29.93 -8.67 -41.32
C GLY A 614 30.70 -8.66 -42.65
N LEU A 615 32.03 -8.85 -42.61
CA LEU A 615 32.84 -8.99 -43.83
C LEU A 615 32.60 -10.34 -44.49
N ASP A 616 32.49 -11.41 -43.70
CA ASP A 616 32.23 -12.76 -44.21
C ASP A 616 30.84 -12.88 -44.84
N GLN A 617 29.80 -12.31 -44.22
CA GLN A 617 28.45 -12.29 -44.81
C GLN A 617 28.37 -11.54 -46.14
N ARG A 618 29.10 -10.41 -46.28
CA ARG A 618 29.16 -9.66 -47.54
C ARG A 618 29.86 -10.46 -48.62
N ARG A 619 30.90 -11.20 -48.26
CA ARG A 619 31.64 -12.08 -49.18
C ARG A 619 30.77 -13.23 -49.67
N ASP A 620 30.03 -13.88 -48.77
CA ASP A 620 29.13 -14.98 -49.13
C ASP A 620 27.94 -14.49 -49.98
N SER A 621 27.41 -13.30 -49.70
CA SER A 621 26.36 -12.68 -50.52
C SER A 621 26.85 -12.32 -51.93
N GLN A 622 28.10 -11.88 -52.07
CA GLN A 622 28.72 -11.61 -53.37
C GLN A 622 28.99 -12.90 -54.15
N ILE A 623 29.38 -13.98 -53.46
CA ILE A 623 29.60 -15.30 -54.08
C ILE A 623 28.27 -15.93 -54.51
N ALA A 624 27.19 -15.79 -53.73
CA ALA A 624 25.88 -16.33 -54.07
C ALA A 624 25.16 -15.54 -55.19
N ALA A 625 25.58 -14.30 -55.46
CA ALA A 625 25.07 -13.48 -56.56
C ALA A 625 25.81 -13.70 -57.90
N LEU A 626 26.93 -14.43 -57.87
CA LEU A 626 27.70 -14.88 -59.03
C LEU A 626 27.32 -16.32 -59.38
#